data_AF-A0A7C0UY75-F1
#
_entry.id   AF-A0A7C0UY75-F1
#
_cell.length_a   1.000
_cell.length_b   1.000
_cell.length_c   1.000
_cell.angle_alpha   90.00
_cell.angle_beta   90.00
_cell.angle_gamma   90.00
#
_symmetry.space_group_name_H-M   'P 1'
#
loop_
_entity.id
_entity.type
_entity.pdbx_description
1 polymer ?
#
loop_
_entity_poly.entity_id
_entity_poly.type
_entity_poly.pdbx_seq_one_letter_code
_entity_poly.pdbx_strand_id
1 'polypeptide(L)'
;MKYRLAEGGGEAFYVIGITDEGEPLGLPQDEAEYSLKALEKVAEVIGAKLQILRRRKGKKGIIYEVLVRLSREDSPPVYVNVASLGNVDAGKSTLVGVLCTGQLDDGEGLTMRSIARYLHEIESGRTSSVSTHLLGYDSKGNVVNYDIVNPLDESQVYLSSSKVIIFVDLGGHERYLRTTLRGVMSRIPDYVMLVIGANSGLSVMGREHLGIAIALKIPVFAVMTKIDMVHEDIVERSLEELKKILKMPGISKLPFEVKDYDDVVVAAK
;
A
#
# COMPACT_ATOMS: atom_id res chain seq x y z
N MET A 1 0.13 -23.82 10.12
CA MET A 1 1.14 -22.74 10.15
C MET A 1 0.68 -21.48 9.42
N LYS A 2 0.40 -21.53 8.10
CA LYS A 2 -0.07 -20.36 7.32
C LYS A 2 -1.19 -19.56 7.97
N TYR A 3 -2.26 -20.22 8.44
CA TYR A 3 -3.37 -19.58 9.14
C TYR A 3 -2.93 -18.75 10.37
N ARG A 4 -2.06 -19.31 11.21
CA ARG A 4 -1.56 -18.64 12.44
C ARG A 4 -0.64 -17.47 12.14
N LEU A 5 0.16 -17.57 11.08
CA LEU A 5 0.98 -16.45 10.62
C LEU A 5 0.11 -15.32 10.04
N ALA A 6 -0.97 -15.65 9.33
CA ALA A 6 -1.91 -14.65 8.80
C ALA A 6 -2.63 -13.89 9.91
N GLU A 7 -3.13 -14.58 10.95
CA GLU A 7 -3.73 -13.93 12.13
C GLU A 7 -2.75 -13.02 12.88
N GLY A 8 -1.46 -13.37 12.89
CA GLY A 8 -0.41 -12.67 13.63
C GLY A 8 0.40 -11.67 12.80
N GLY A 9 -0.08 -11.22 11.65
CA GLY A 9 0.62 -10.22 10.83
C GLY A 9 1.98 -10.68 10.28
N GLY A 10 2.15 -11.99 10.08
CA GLY A 10 3.38 -12.61 9.60
C GLY A 10 4.27 -13.21 10.69
N GLU A 11 3.84 -13.19 11.95
CA GLU A 11 4.54 -13.81 13.08
C GLU A 11 3.63 -14.77 13.86
N ALA A 12 4.18 -15.85 14.38
CA ALA A 12 3.44 -16.80 15.21
C ALA A 12 4.35 -17.50 16.23
N PHE A 13 3.84 -17.71 17.44
CA PHE A 13 4.51 -18.48 18.48
C PHE A 13 4.08 -19.95 18.43
N TYR A 14 5.06 -20.83 18.48
CA TYR A 14 4.89 -22.27 18.55
C TYR A 14 5.55 -22.80 19.81
N VAL A 15 4.95 -23.82 20.43
CA VAL A 15 5.55 -24.52 21.56
C VAL A 15 5.59 -26.01 21.28
N ILE A 16 6.78 -26.59 21.39
CA ILE A 16 7.05 -28.03 21.18
C ILE A 16 7.16 -28.70 22.56
N GLY A 17 6.54 -29.86 22.71
CA GLY A 17 6.50 -30.60 23.98
C GLY A 17 5.36 -30.21 24.91
N ILE A 18 4.25 -29.73 24.33
CA ILE A 18 2.96 -29.58 24.99
C ILE A 18 2.04 -30.73 24.55
N THR A 19 1.19 -31.22 25.45
CA THR A 19 0.14 -32.20 25.12
C THR A 19 -1.03 -31.56 24.36
N ASP A 20 -1.93 -32.37 23.79
CA ASP A 20 -3.15 -31.87 23.14
C ASP A 20 -4.07 -31.08 24.08
N GLU A 21 -3.94 -31.31 25.39
CA GLU A 21 -4.66 -30.58 26.45
C GLU A 21 -3.93 -29.31 26.93
N GLY A 22 -2.77 -28.98 26.38
CA GLY A 22 -2.03 -27.77 26.73
C GLY A 22 -1.02 -27.94 27.88
N GLU A 23 -0.74 -29.17 28.33
CA GLU A 23 0.19 -29.39 29.44
C GLU A 23 1.67 -29.42 29.01
N PRO A 24 2.58 -28.71 29.71
CA PRO A 24 4.01 -28.65 29.39
C PRO A 24 4.76 -29.90 29.90
N LEU A 25 4.56 -31.05 29.25
CA LEU A 25 5.18 -32.32 29.63
C LEU A 25 6.66 -32.41 29.18
N GLY A 26 6.97 -31.89 27.98
CA GLY A 26 8.29 -32.00 27.33
C GLY A 26 8.52 -33.31 26.60
N LEU A 27 9.35 -33.26 25.56
CA LEU A 27 9.74 -34.42 24.73
C LEU A 27 11.18 -34.88 25.03
N PRO A 28 11.50 -36.17 24.88
CA PRO A 28 12.88 -36.66 24.82
C PRO A 28 13.73 -35.82 23.86
N GLN A 29 15.03 -35.70 24.13
CA GLN A 29 15.88 -34.75 23.42
C GLN A 29 15.90 -34.98 21.89
N ASP A 30 16.02 -36.23 21.48
CA ASP A 30 15.98 -36.71 20.11
C ASP A 30 14.64 -36.39 19.41
N GLU A 31 13.52 -36.65 20.08
CA GLU A 31 12.19 -36.32 19.55
C GLU A 31 11.94 -34.81 19.46
N ALA A 32 12.44 -34.05 20.44
CA ALA A 32 12.33 -32.60 20.47
C ALA A 32 13.13 -31.97 19.32
N GLU A 33 14.36 -32.44 19.10
CA GLU A 33 15.20 -32.01 17.97
C GLU A 33 14.60 -32.41 16.63
N TYR A 34 14.01 -33.59 16.52
CA TYR A 34 13.29 -34.02 15.32
C TYR A 34 12.08 -33.14 15.02
N SER A 35 11.26 -32.85 16.05
CA SER A 35 10.08 -31.99 15.93
C SER A 35 10.46 -30.57 15.53
N LEU A 36 11.56 -30.04 16.08
CA LEU A 36 12.08 -28.73 15.71
C LEU A 36 12.52 -28.69 14.23
N LYS A 37 13.26 -29.70 13.76
CA LYS A 37 13.65 -29.83 12.34
C LYS A 37 12.46 -29.98 11.41
N ALA A 38 11.42 -30.71 11.83
CA ALA A 38 10.19 -30.82 11.07
C ALA A 38 9.47 -29.46 10.95
N LEU A 39 9.42 -28.70 12.06
CA LEU A 39 8.85 -27.35 12.07
C LEU A 39 9.65 -26.39 11.18
N GLU A 40 10.98 -26.48 11.20
CA GLU A 40 11.90 -25.72 10.34
C GLU A 40 11.65 -25.99 8.85
N LYS A 41 11.57 -27.26 8.43
CA LYS A 41 11.23 -27.61 7.04
C LYS A 41 9.87 -27.08 6.60
N VAL A 42 8.87 -27.14 7.48
CA VAL A 42 7.54 -26.59 7.17
C VAL A 42 7.59 -25.07 7.03
N ALA A 43 8.36 -24.39 7.88
CA ALA A 43 8.58 -22.96 7.80
C ALA A 43 9.30 -22.56 6.51
N GLU A 44 10.36 -23.26 6.10
CA GLU A 44 11.08 -23.03 4.85
C GLU A 44 10.17 -23.12 3.61
N VAL A 45 9.31 -24.16 3.55
CA VAL A 45 8.36 -24.36 2.44
C VAL A 45 7.41 -23.17 2.26
N ILE A 46 7.15 -22.42 3.33
CA ILE A 46 6.27 -21.25 3.30
C ILE A 46 7.04 -19.92 3.36
N GLY A 47 8.38 -19.94 3.25
CA GLY A 47 9.22 -18.75 3.30
C GLY A 47 9.26 -18.09 4.67
N ALA A 48 9.30 -18.88 5.75
CA ALA A 48 9.42 -18.41 7.12
C ALA A 48 10.72 -18.89 7.76
N LYS A 49 11.29 -18.08 8.65
CA LYS A 49 12.45 -18.43 9.50
C LYS A 49 11.98 -18.74 10.92
N LEU A 50 12.64 -19.71 11.52
CA LEU A 50 12.45 -20.10 12.91
C LEU A 50 13.47 -19.40 13.81
N GLN A 51 13.04 -18.91 14.97
CA GLN A 51 13.91 -18.46 16.05
C GLN A 51 13.53 -19.16 17.34
N ILE A 52 14.47 -19.89 17.95
CA ILE A 52 14.26 -20.48 19.27
C ILE A 52 14.34 -19.35 20.30
N LEU A 53 13.21 -19.05 20.94
CA LEU A 53 13.17 -18.03 21.98
C LEU A 53 13.62 -18.60 23.32
N ARG A 54 13.18 -19.84 23.61
CA ARG A 54 13.46 -20.46 24.91
C ARG A 54 13.50 -21.97 24.82
N ARG A 55 14.45 -22.55 25.55
CA ARG A 55 14.52 -23.98 25.86
C ARG A 55 14.27 -24.16 27.35
N ARG A 56 13.30 -24.98 27.74
CA ARG A 56 12.99 -25.32 29.14
C ARG A 56 12.99 -26.83 29.36
N LYS A 57 13.15 -27.26 30.60
CA LYS A 57 12.98 -28.66 31.02
C LYS A 57 11.53 -28.87 31.47
N GLY A 58 10.83 -29.77 30.80
CA GLY A 58 9.52 -30.28 31.20
C GLY A 58 9.66 -31.51 32.11
N LYS A 59 8.51 -32.07 32.55
CA LYS A 59 8.46 -33.25 33.43
C LYS A 59 9.10 -34.50 32.81
N LYS A 60 8.97 -34.68 31.49
CA LYS A 60 9.47 -35.84 30.72
C LYS A 60 10.53 -35.50 29.68
N GLY A 61 11.01 -34.25 29.62
CA GLY A 61 11.99 -33.88 28.61
C GLY A 61 12.19 -32.39 28.44
N ILE A 62 12.33 -31.94 27.19
CA ILE A 62 12.61 -30.56 26.81
C ILE A 62 11.37 -29.96 26.15
N ILE A 63 11.18 -28.66 26.38
CA ILE A 63 10.16 -27.83 25.76
C ILE A 63 10.87 -26.71 25.01
N TYR A 64 10.45 -26.46 23.77
CA TYR A 64 10.92 -25.33 22.97
C TYR A 64 9.80 -24.34 22.77
N GLU A 65 10.04 -23.07 23.12
CA GLU A 65 9.24 -21.93 22.67
C GLU A 65 9.94 -21.32 21.46
N VAL A 66 9.21 -21.23 20.36
CA VAL A 66 9.73 -20.92 19.04
C VAL A 66 8.91 -19.80 18.43
N LEU A 67 9.58 -18.79 17.92
CA LEU A 67 8.97 -17.76 17.10
C LEU A 67 9.18 -18.12 15.62
N VAL A 68 8.10 -18.16 14.87
CA VAL A 68 8.13 -18.32 13.42
C VAL A 68 7.74 -16.99 12.81
N ARG A 69 8.59 -16.46 11.91
CA ARG A 69 8.32 -15.24 11.18
C ARG A 69 8.45 -15.49 9.70
N LEU A 70 7.50 -14.99 8.90
CA LEU A 70 7.69 -14.94 7.46
C LEU A 70 8.96 -14.12 7.16
N SER A 71 9.88 -14.73 6.43
CA SER A 71 11.15 -14.13 6.06
C SER A 71 11.23 -14.03 4.55
N ARG A 72 11.11 -12.79 4.07
CA ARG A 72 11.52 -12.40 2.72
C ARG A 72 12.75 -11.48 2.78
N GLU A 73 13.67 -11.76 3.71
CA GLU A 73 14.90 -10.96 3.85
C GLU A 73 15.81 -11.06 2.62
N ASP A 74 15.81 -12.19 1.92
CA ASP A 74 16.76 -12.40 0.80
C ASP A 74 16.31 -11.75 -0.51
N SER A 75 15.03 -11.35 -0.62
CA SER A 75 14.51 -10.61 -1.78
C SER A 75 13.24 -9.82 -1.42
N PRO A 76 13.35 -8.67 -0.71
CA PRO A 76 12.21 -7.80 -0.46
C PRO A 76 11.59 -7.32 -1.78
N PRO A 77 10.26 -7.08 -1.84
CA PRO A 77 9.66 -6.56 -3.06
C PRO A 77 10.22 -5.20 -3.44
N VAL A 78 10.20 -4.90 -4.74
CA VAL A 78 10.58 -3.56 -5.23
C VAL A 78 9.49 -2.56 -4.84
N TYR A 79 9.85 -1.44 -4.22
CA TYR A 79 8.90 -0.38 -3.87
C TYR A 79 8.91 0.77 -4.88
N VAL A 80 7.72 1.33 -5.12
CA VAL A 80 7.54 2.63 -5.78
C VAL A 80 6.63 3.48 -4.90
N ASN A 81 7.13 4.63 -4.44
CA ASN A 81 6.36 5.55 -3.61
C ASN A 81 5.66 6.60 -4.46
N VAL A 82 4.34 6.70 -4.31
CA VAL A 82 3.50 7.63 -5.06
C VAL A 82 2.77 8.54 -4.08
N ALA A 83 3.10 9.84 -4.11
CA ALA A 83 2.36 10.83 -3.33
C ALA A 83 1.08 11.24 -4.10
N SER A 84 -0.08 11.13 -3.44
CA SER A 84 -1.36 11.57 -3.98
C SER A 84 -1.58 13.05 -3.67
N LEU A 85 -1.72 13.86 -4.72
CA LEU A 85 -1.96 15.31 -4.67
C LEU A 85 -3.17 15.66 -5.52
N GLY A 86 -3.82 16.77 -5.23
CA GLY A 86 -5.02 17.18 -5.95
C GLY A 86 -5.94 18.01 -5.08
N ASN A 87 -7.01 18.55 -5.66
CA ASN A 87 -7.95 19.38 -4.92
C ASN A 87 -8.66 18.60 -3.79
N VAL A 88 -9.21 19.32 -2.81
CA VAL A 88 -10.23 18.76 -1.91
C VAL A 88 -11.38 18.25 -2.78
N ASP A 89 -11.89 17.05 -2.46
CA ASP A 89 -12.97 16.39 -3.22
C ASP A 89 -12.61 16.00 -4.68
N ALA A 90 -11.32 15.98 -5.04
CA ALA A 90 -10.88 15.39 -6.31
C ALA A 90 -11.00 13.84 -6.35
N GLY A 91 -11.37 13.19 -5.25
CA GLY A 91 -11.47 11.73 -5.17
C GLY A 91 -10.12 11.03 -4.96
N LYS A 92 -9.14 11.69 -4.34
CA LYS A 92 -7.80 11.12 -4.05
C LYS A 92 -7.87 9.83 -3.25
N SER A 93 -8.48 9.91 -2.06
CA SER A 93 -8.61 8.79 -1.13
C SER A 93 -9.53 7.73 -1.71
N THR A 94 -10.62 8.13 -2.35
CA THR A 94 -11.52 7.20 -3.08
C THR A 94 -10.76 6.41 -4.14
N LEU A 95 -9.99 7.06 -5.02
CA LEU A 95 -9.19 6.40 -6.05
C LEU A 95 -8.19 5.40 -5.45
N VAL A 96 -7.45 5.81 -4.42
CA VAL A 96 -6.50 4.93 -3.72
C VAL A 96 -7.21 3.74 -3.10
N GLY A 97 -8.36 3.96 -2.47
CA GLY A 97 -9.16 2.88 -1.89
C GLY A 97 -9.65 1.91 -2.96
N VAL A 98 -10.17 2.40 -4.10
CA VAL A 98 -10.65 1.55 -5.20
C VAL A 98 -9.51 0.70 -5.75
N LEU A 99 -8.33 1.30 -5.96
CA LEU A 99 -7.15 0.58 -6.43
C LEU A 99 -6.70 -0.51 -5.44
N CYS A 100 -6.71 -0.23 -4.14
CA CYS A 100 -6.27 -1.17 -3.12
C CYS A 100 -7.30 -2.27 -2.81
N THR A 101 -8.60 -1.99 -2.88
CA THR A 101 -9.66 -2.96 -2.51
C THR A 101 -10.26 -3.69 -3.70
N GLY A 102 -10.14 -3.12 -4.91
CA GLY A 102 -10.82 -3.61 -6.11
C GLY A 102 -12.33 -3.35 -6.09
N GLN A 103 -12.84 -2.63 -5.08
CA GLN A 103 -14.25 -2.28 -4.95
C GLN A 103 -14.49 -0.89 -5.51
N LEU A 104 -15.52 -0.76 -6.34
CA LEU A 104 -15.96 0.54 -6.84
C LEU A 104 -16.65 1.33 -5.74
N ASP A 105 -16.50 2.65 -5.78
CA ASP A 105 -17.22 3.56 -4.90
C ASP A 105 -18.70 3.65 -5.30
N ASP A 106 -19.56 3.84 -4.30
CA ASP A 106 -21.01 3.97 -4.48
C ASP A 106 -21.45 5.42 -4.74
N GLY A 107 -20.50 6.37 -4.78
CA GLY A 107 -20.78 7.80 -4.89
C GLY A 107 -21.12 8.47 -3.54
N GLU A 108 -21.35 7.68 -2.49
CA GLU A 108 -21.61 8.11 -1.12
C GLU A 108 -20.36 7.92 -0.23
N GLY A 109 -19.20 7.65 -0.84
CA GLY A 109 -17.91 7.55 -0.19
C GLY A 109 -17.69 6.22 0.55
N LEU A 110 -18.36 5.12 0.17
CA LEU A 110 -18.12 3.79 0.71
C LEU A 110 -16.63 3.44 0.76
N THR A 111 -15.92 3.64 -0.34
CA THR A 111 -14.51 3.26 -0.47
C THR A 111 -13.62 4.16 0.37
N MET A 112 -13.90 5.46 0.40
CA MET A 112 -13.17 6.39 1.26
C MET A 112 -13.34 6.04 2.74
N ARG A 113 -14.58 5.71 3.18
CA ARG A 113 -14.85 5.29 4.56
C ARG A 113 -14.12 4.00 4.93
N SER A 114 -13.94 3.08 3.98
CA SER A 114 -13.21 1.82 4.23
C SER A 114 -11.73 2.01 4.56
N ILE A 115 -11.12 3.12 4.09
CA ILE A 115 -9.71 3.44 4.33
C ILE A 115 -9.51 4.57 5.34
N ALA A 116 -10.59 5.15 5.87
CA ALA A 116 -10.55 6.25 6.83
C ALA A 116 -9.95 5.79 8.17
N ARG A 117 -9.12 6.64 8.78
CA ARG A 117 -8.44 6.32 10.06
C ARG A 117 -9.18 6.84 11.28
N TYR A 118 -9.98 7.89 11.10
CA TYR A 118 -10.64 8.57 12.21
C TYR A 118 -12.14 8.75 11.96
N LEU A 119 -12.93 8.79 13.04
CA LEU A 119 -14.38 8.95 12.98
C LEU A 119 -14.78 10.24 12.26
N HIS A 120 -14.10 11.35 12.51
CA HIS A 120 -14.41 12.63 11.85
C HIS A 120 -14.12 12.61 10.34
N GLU A 121 -13.25 11.71 9.86
CA GLU A 121 -13.04 11.52 8.41
C GLU A 121 -14.25 10.82 7.78
N ILE A 122 -14.82 9.85 8.48
CA ILE A 122 -16.04 9.14 8.09
C ILE A 122 -17.25 10.09 8.10
N GLU A 123 -17.41 10.89 9.15
CA GLU A 123 -18.53 11.82 9.30
C GLU A 123 -18.49 12.96 8.28
N SER A 124 -17.29 13.48 7.99
CA SER A 124 -17.12 14.61 7.06
C SER A 124 -16.93 14.20 5.60
N GLY A 125 -16.64 12.91 5.34
CA GLY A 125 -16.23 12.42 4.02
C GLY A 125 -14.89 12.99 3.55
N ARG A 126 -14.03 13.45 4.48
CA ARG A 126 -12.76 14.13 4.16
C ARG A 126 -11.60 13.59 4.96
N THR A 127 -10.48 13.34 4.29
CA THR A 127 -9.24 12.90 4.91
C THR A 127 -8.54 14.04 5.65
N SER A 128 -8.10 13.77 6.87
CA SER A 128 -7.55 14.75 7.81
C SER A 128 -6.09 14.50 8.17
N SER A 129 -5.57 13.32 7.82
CA SER A 129 -4.25 12.85 8.21
C SER A 129 -3.48 12.28 7.03
N VAL A 130 -2.16 12.19 7.20
CA VAL A 130 -1.31 11.50 6.23
C VAL A 130 -1.48 9.99 6.40
N SER A 131 -1.95 9.31 5.35
CA SER A 131 -2.09 7.86 5.32
C SER A 131 -1.25 7.19 4.24
N THR A 132 -1.05 5.89 4.42
CA THR A 132 -0.28 5.06 3.51
C THR A 132 -1.11 3.83 3.20
N HIS A 133 -1.12 3.43 1.93
CA HIS A 133 -1.85 2.27 1.44
C HIS A 133 -0.98 1.52 0.42
N LEU A 134 -0.95 0.19 0.53
CA LEU A 134 -0.10 -0.66 -0.29
C LEU A 134 -0.93 -1.33 -1.40
N LEU A 135 -0.45 -1.23 -2.64
CA LEU A 135 -0.94 -1.98 -3.78
C LEU A 135 0.15 -2.95 -4.26
N GLY A 136 -0.09 -4.23 -4.04
CA GLY A 136 0.85 -5.31 -4.30
C GLY A 136 0.66 -5.96 -5.67
N TYR A 137 1.78 -6.33 -6.30
CA TYR A 137 1.82 -7.07 -7.55
C TYR A 137 2.66 -8.34 -7.41
N ASP A 138 2.19 -9.46 -7.93
CA ASP A 138 2.97 -10.69 -8.03
C ASP A 138 3.98 -10.66 -9.19
N SER A 139 4.79 -11.70 -9.33
CA SER A 139 5.78 -11.82 -10.43
C SER A 139 5.19 -11.88 -11.84
N LYS A 140 3.88 -12.15 -11.97
CA LYS A 140 3.14 -12.20 -13.24
C LYS A 140 2.45 -10.88 -13.55
N GLY A 141 2.43 -9.92 -12.62
CA GLY A 141 1.77 -8.64 -12.74
C GLY A 141 0.33 -8.61 -12.26
N ASN A 142 -0.15 -9.64 -11.56
CA ASN A 142 -1.51 -9.64 -10.98
C ASN A 142 -1.54 -8.85 -9.67
N VAL A 143 -2.67 -8.22 -9.37
CA VAL A 143 -2.86 -7.47 -8.12
C VAL A 143 -3.12 -8.44 -6.97
N VAL A 144 -2.24 -8.41 -5.98
CA VAL A 144 -2.27 -9.30 -4.81
C VAL A 144 -3.42 -8.96 -3.85
N ASN A 145 -3.74 -7.68 -3.71
CA ASN A 145 -4.74 -7.22 -2.75
C ASN A 145 -6.13 -7.84 -2.96
N TYR A 146 -6.47 -8.19 -4.20
CA TYR A 146 -7.80 -8.70 -4.55
C TYR A 146 -7.98 -10.18 -4.21
N ASP A 147 -6.88 -10.90 -3.97
CA ASP A 147 -6.89 -12.34 -3.67
C ASP A 147 -6.77 -12.64 -2.17
N ILE A 148 -6.52 -11.64 -1.34
CA ILE A 148 -6.37 -11.79 0.12
C ILE A 148 -7.66 -11.43 0.85
N VAL A 149 -7.84 -12.01 2.05
CA VAL A 149 -9.07 -11.86 2.85
C VAL A 149 -9.33 -10.40 3.23
N ASN A 150 -8.27 -9.67 3.58
CA ASN A 150 -8.34 -8.24 3.86
C ASN A 150 -7.40 -7.50 2.88
N PRO A 151 -7.94 -6.83 1.85
CA PRO A 151 -7.15 -6.10 0.86
C PRO A 151 -6.28 -4.96 1.43
N LEU A 152 -6.58 -4.51 2.65
CA LEU A 152 -5.86 -3.44 3.34
C LEU A 152 -4.86 -3.97 4.39
N ASP A 153 -4.69 -5.29 4.50
CA ASP A 153 -3.66 -5.89 5.36
C ASP A 153 -2.27 -5.71 4.71
N GLU A 154 -1.60 -4.63 5.09
CA GLU A 154 -0.28 -4.24 4.59
C GLU A 154 0.76 -5.36 4.71
N SER A 155 0.68 -6.17 5.78
CA SER A 155 1.64 -7.25 6.03
C SER A 155 1.45 -8.37 5.02
N GLN A 156 0.21 -8.78 4.77
CA GLN A 156 -0.08 -9.81 3.77
C GLN A 156 0.22 -9.34 2.35
N VAL A 157 -0.12 -8.09 2.01
CA VAL A 157 0.20 -7.50 0.71
C VAL A 157 1.71 -7.51 0.49
N TYR A 158 2.49 -7.02 1.46
CA TYR A 158 3.95 -7.03 1.42
C TYR A 158 4.50 -8.44 1.22
N LEU A 159 4.06 -9.39 2.04
CA LEU A 159 4.59 -10.75 2.08
C LEU A 159 4.20 -11.59 0.87
N SER A 160 3.18 -11.17 0.11
CA SER A 160 2.71 -11.91 -1.07
C SER A 160 3.15 -11.25 -2.39
N SER A 161 3.71 -10.04 -2.35
CA SER A 161 4.05 -9.25 -3.54
C SER A 161 5.51 -9.39 -3.98
N SER A 162 5.77 -9.31 -5.28
CA SER A 162 7.11 -9.12 -5.87
C SER A 162 7.42 -7.64 -6.10
N LYS A 163 6.39 -6.80 -6.25
CA LYS A 163 6.49 -5.34 -6.35
C LYS A 163 5.36 -4.70 -5.56
N VAL A 164 5.62 -3.60 -4.87
CA VAL A 164 4.61 -2.86 -4.09
C VAL A 164 4.63 -1.40 -4.50
N ILE A 165 3.46 -0.88 -4.84
CA ILE A 165 3.23 0.56 -4.97
C ILE A 165 2.70 1.06 -3.63
N ILE A 166 3.38 2.05 -3.06
CA ILE A 166 3.01 2.67 -1.80
C ILE A 166 2.36 4.01 -2.13
N PHE A 167 1.05 4.12 -1.92
CA PHE A 167 0.34 5.38 -2.02
C PHE A 167 0.43 6.14 -0.72
N VAL A 168 0.84 7.40 -0.77
CA VAL A 168 0.85 8.31 0.37
C VAL A 168 -0.21 9.38 0.15
N ASP A 169 -1.30 9.31 0.91
CA ASP A 169 -2.38 10.29 0.87
C ASP A 169 -2.11 11.37 1.91
N LEU A 170 -2.02 12.63 1.48
CA LEU A 170 -1.51 13.74 2.29
C LEU A 170 -2.62 14.54 2.99
N GLY A 171 -3.78 13.91 3.24
CA GLY A 171 -4.98 14.52 3.82
C GLY A 171 -4.70 15.56 4.92
N GLY A 172 -5.32 16.74 4.80
CA GLY A 172 -5.15 17.86 5.73
C GLY A 172 -3.78 18.57 5.69
N HIS A 173 -2.74 17.95 5.11
CA HIS A 173 -1.35 18.44 5.08
C HIS A 173 -0.87 18.88 3.71
N GLU A 174 -1.77 18.87 2.73
CA GLU A 174 -1.58 19.35 1.37
C GLU A 174 -0.90 20.72 1.30
N ARG A 175 -1.36 21.70 2.10
CA ARG A 175 -0.77 23.06 2.17
C ARG A 175 0.68 23.09 2.67
N TYR A 176 1.13 22.03 3.32
CA TYR A 176 2.45 21.91 3.92
C TYR A 176 3.34 20.93 3.15
N LEU A 177 3.00 20.60 1.89
CA LEU A 177 3.68 19.62 1.05
C LEU A 177 5.21 19.68 1.14
N ARG A 178 5.81 20.88 1.10
CA ARG A 178 7.28 21.05 1.23
C ARG A 178 7.84 20.51 2.55
N THR A 179 7.10 20.71 3.64
CA THR A 179 7.41 20.20 4.98
C THR A 179 7.05 18.73 5.09
N THR A 180 5.91 18.30 4.55
CA THR A 180 5.43 16.92 4.59
C THR A 180 6.37 15.97 3.82
N LEU A 181 6.89 16.40 2.67
CA LEU A 181 7.87 15.66 1.85
C LEU A 181 9.23 15.47 2.52
N ARG A 182 9.59 16.32 3.49
CA ARG A 182 10.89 16.25 4.20
C ARG A 182 10.78 15.70 5.62
N GLY A 183 9.66 15.93 6.29
CA GLY A 183 9.48 15.63 7.71
C GLY A 183 8.61 14.41 8.00
N VAL A 184 7.66 14.08 7.13
CA VAL A 184 6.69 12.98 7.33
C VAL A 184 6.96 11.83 6.36
N MET A 185 7.24 12.15 5.10
CA MET A 185 7.70 11.18 4.11
C MET A 185 9.21 10.99 4.32
N SER A 186 9.62 9.90 4.97
CA SER A 186 11.03 9.60 5.25
C SER A 186 11.93 9.59 4.00
N ARG A 187 11.31 9.56 2.81
CA ARG A 187 11.95 9.59 1.49
C ARG A 187 11.13 10.46 0.54
N ILE A 188 11.82 11.13 -0.39
CA ILE A 188 11.19 11.86 -1.50
C ILE A 188 10.38 10.83 -2.35
N PRO A 189 9.12 11.11 -2.71
CA PRO A 189 8.32 10.23 -3.55
C PRO A 189 9.02 9.97 -4.89
N ASP A 190 8.87 8.75 -5.40
CA ASP A 190 9.35 8.39 -6.72
C ASP A 190 8.44 9.02 -7.80
N TYR A 191 7.13 9.15 -7.51
CA TYR A 191 6.15 9.85 -8.35
C TYR A 191 5.17 10.69 -7.53
N VAL A 192 4.58 11.68 -8.19
CA VAL A 192 3.38 12.37 -7.74
C VAL A 192 2.22 11.99 -8.67
N MET A 193 1.13 11.53 -8.07
CA MET A 193 -0.16 11.37 -8.72
C MET A 193 -0.99 12.62 -8.50
N LEU A 194 -1.24 13.40 -9.55
CA LEU A 194 -2.10 14.59 -9.50
C LEU A 194 -3.53 14.21 -9.88
N VAL A 195 -4.40 14.05 -8.89
CA VAL A 195 -5.82 13.72 -9.05
C VAL A 195 -6.64 14.98 -9.27
N ILE A 196 -7.42 15.00 -10.35
CA ILE A 196 -8.19 16.15 -10.81
C ILE A 196 -9.62 15.71 -11.08
N GLY A 197 -10.60 16.25 -10.36
CA GLY A 197 -12.01 16.00 -10.66
C GLY A 197 -12.43 16.74 -11.93
N ALA A 198 -13.01 16.05 -12.91
CA ALA A 198 -13.46 16.63 -14.18
C ALA A 198 -14.50 17.75 -13.99
N ASN A 199 -15.31 17.67 -12.92
CA ASN A 199 -16.29 18.68 -12.53
C ASN A 199 -15.68 19.99 -11.99
N SER A 200 -14.43 19.97 -11.53
CA SER A 200 -13.79 21.09 -10.81
C SER A 200 -12.50 21.57 -11.46
N GLY A 201 -11.86 20.75 -12.30
CA GLY A 201 -10.59 21.08 -12.94
C GLY A 201 -9.43 21.24 -11.94
N LEU A 202 -8.34 21.85 -12.40
CA LEU A 202 -7.15 22.03 -11.56
C LEU A 202 -7.25 23.29 -10.70
N SER A 203 -7.48 23.10 -9.39
CA SER A 203 -7.57 24.20 -8.42
C SER A 203 -6.26 24.96 -8.22
N VAL A 204 -6.33 26.15 -7.61
CA VAL A 204 -5.14 26.96 -7.23
C VAL A 204 -4.15 26.14 -6.41
N MET A 205 -4.63 25.41 -5.41
CA MET A 205 -3.82 24.53 -4.58
C MET A 205 -3.19 23.38 -5.39
N GLY A 206 -3.94 22.79 -6.34
CA GLY A 206 -3.40 21.79 -7.26
C GLY A 206 -2.26 22.33 -8.12
N ARG A 207 -2.34 23.59 -8.58
CA ARG A 207 -1.26 24.25 -9.34
C ARG A 207 -0.02 24.50 -8.47
N GLU A 208 -0.21 24.91 -7.20
CA GLU A 208 0.91 25.08 -6.26
C GLU A 208 1.63 23.75 -5.99
N HIS A 209 0.88 22.67 -5.74
CA HIS A 209 1.43 21.33 -5.55
C HIS A 209 2.19 20.83 -6.78
N LEU A 210 1.63 21.04 -7.97
CA LEU A 210 2.30 20.74 -9.23
C LEU A 210 3.63 21.50 -9.34
N GLY A 211 3.62 22.80 -9.03
CA GLY A 211 4.82 23.64 -9.01
C GLY A 211 5.89 23.11 -8.05
N ILE A 212 5.51 22.68 -6.85
CA ILE A 212 6.43 22.07 -5.87
C ILE A 212 7.01 20.76 -6.42
N ALA A 213 6.18 19.87 -6.99
CA ALA A 213 6.65 18.60 -7.56
C ALA A 213 7.68 18.82 -8.67
N ILE A 214 7.41 19.78 -9.57
CA ILE A 214 8.33 20.17 -10.65
C ILE A 214 9.62 20.76 -10.10
N ALA A 215 9.55 21.66 -9.12
CA ALA A 215 10.72 22.28 -8.49
C ALA A 215 11.63 21.24 -7.80
N LEU A 216 11.02 20.20 -7.22
CA LEU A 216 11.71 19.06 -6.62
C LEU A 216 12.16 18.01 -7.65
N LYS A 217 11.86 18.22 -8.94
CA LYS A 217 12.15 17.30 -10.05
C LYS A 217 11.53 15.93 -9.87
N ILE A 218 10.38 15.86 -9.20
CA ILE A 218 9.62 14.61 -9.03
C ILE A 218 8.76 14.41 -10.28
N PRO A 219 8.81 13.23 -10.94
CA PRO A 219 7.91 12.88 -12.03
C PRO A 219 6.43 12.97 -11.61
N VAL A 220 5.58 13.52 -12.49
CA VAL A 220 4.15 13.71 -12.22
C VAL A 220 3.35 13.01 -13.31
N PHE A 221 2.35 12.23 -12.91
CA PHE A 221 1.26 11.79 -13.78
C PHE A 221 -0.06 12.32 -13.24
N ALA A 222 -0.98 12.66 -14.13
CA ALA A 222 -2.28 13.21 -13.76
C ALA A 222 -3.39 12.18 -14.01
N VAL A 223 -4.35 12.09 -13.09
CA VAL A 223 -5.52 11.22 -13.19
C VAL A 223 -6.76 12.08 -13.13
N MET A 224 -7.60 12.00 -14.17
CA MET A 224 -8.88 12.68 -14.20
C MET A 224 -9.97 11.76 -13.64
N THR A 225 -10.68 12.21 -12.61
CA THR A 225 -11.75 11.49 -11.91
C THR A 225 -13.11 12.15 -12.17
N LYS A 226 -14.21 11.51 -11.75
CA LYS A 226 -15.58 12.06 -11.84
C LYS A 226 -15.99 12.42 -13.29
N ILE A 227 -15.45 11.71 -14.28
CA ILE A 227 -15.77 11.92 -15.70
C ILE A 227 -17.23 11.54 -16.02
N ASP A 228 -17.80 10.63 -15.24
CA ASP A 228 -19.18 10.18 -15.27
C ASP A 228 -20.18 11.27 -14.84
N MET A 229 -19.74 12.26 -14.07
CA MET A 229 -20.59 13.34 -13.55
C MET A 229 -20.76 14.52 -14.51
N VAL A 230 -20.02 14.55 -15.63
CA VAL A 230 -19.97 15.70 -16.54
C VAL A 230 -20.09 15.27 -17.99
N HIS A 231 -20.47 16.20 -18.87
CA HIS A 231 -20.43 15.98 -20.31
C HIS A 231 -18.99 15.93 -20.84
N GLU A 232 -18.78 15.19 -21.93
CA GLU A 232 -17.47 15.00 -22.58
C GLU A 232 -16.76 16.33 -22.89
N ASP A 233 -17.50 17.33 -23.37
CA ASP A 233 -16.98 18.68 -23.64
C ASP A 233 -16.27 19.32 -22.42
N ILE A 234 -16.74 19.03 -21.20
CA ILE A 234 -16.16 19.54 -19.94
C ILE A 234 -14.85 18.82 -19.61
N VAL A 235 -14.79 17.51 -19.90
CA VAL A 235 -13.59 16.68 -19.74
C VAL A 235 -12.49 17.18 -20.67
N GLU A 236 -12.82 17.36 -21.96
CA GLU A 236 -11.88 17.85 -22.97
C GLU A 236 -11.34 19.24 -22.60
N ARG A 237 -12.22 20.16 -22.21
CA ARG A 237 -11.82 21.50 -21.77
C ARG A 237 -10.88 21.45 -20.57
N SER A 238 -11.13 20.59 -19.60
CA SER A 238 -10.28 20.41 -18.41
C SER A 238 -8.91 19.83 -18.78
N LEU A 239 -8.86 18.87 -19.71
CA LEU A 239 -7.61 18.32 -20.25
C LEU A 239 -6.81 19.38 -21.01
N GLU A 240 -7.46 20.20 -21.83
CA GLU A 240 -6.80 21.31 -22.52
C GLU A 240 -6.22 22.34 -21.56
N GLU A 241 -6.95 22.69 -20.50
CA GLU A 241 -6.46 23.60 -19.47
C GLU A 241 -5.20 23.04 -18.78
N LEU A 242 -5.24 21.76 -18.39
CA LEU A 242 -4.08 21.08 -17.81
C LEU A 242 -2.89 21.07 -18.78
N LYS A 243 -3.12 20.75 -20.06
CA LYS A 243 -2.08 20.78 -21.10
C LYS A 243 -1.48 22.17 -21.27
N LYS A 244 -2.29 23.23 -21.22
CA LYS A 244 -1.83 24.62 -21.28
C LYS A 244 -0.95 24.96 -20.08
N ILE A 245 -1.38 24.61 -18.87
CA ILE A 245 -0.62 24.83 -17.63
C ILE A 245 0.74 24.13 -17.69
N LEU A 246 0.78 22.86 -18.09
CA LEU A 246 2.02 22.09 -18.18
C LEU A 246 3.02 22.68 -19.20
N LYS A 247 2.53 23.38 -20.22
CA LYS A 247 3.36 24.06 -21.23
C LYS A 247 3.77 25.48 -20.85
N MET A 248 3.26 26.03 -19.74
CA MET A 248 3.58 27.41 -19.34
C MET A 248 5.08 27.58 -19.05
N PRO A 249 5.64 28.78 -19.34
CA PRO A 249 6.99 29.13 -18.93
C PRO A 249 7.20 28.90 -17.43
N GLY A 250 8.26 28.17 -17.07
CA GLY A 250 8.57 27.78 -15.69
C GLY A 250 8.21 26.34 -15.35
N ILE A 251 7.21 25.74 -16.03
CA ILE A 251 6.91 24.30 -15.96
C ILE A 251 7.59 23.56 -17.11
N SER A 252 7.38 24.05 -18.34
CA SER A 252 8.01 23.55 -19.57
C SER A 252 7.98 22.02 -19.71
N LYS A 253 6.83 21.40 -19.42
CA LYS A 253 6.61 19.96 -19.59
C LYS A 253 5.80 19.69 -20.85
N LEU A 254 6.12 18.58 -21.50
CA LEU A 254 5.34 18.05 -22.63
C LEU A 254 4.41 16.98 -22.08
N PRO A 255 3.10 17.24 -21.98
CA PRO A 255 2.15 16.21 -21.54
C PRO A 255 2.06 15.09 -22.58
N PHE A 256 2.19 13.86 -22.11
CA PHE A 256 1.90 12.65 -22.87
C PHE A 256 0.53 12.12 -22.41
N GLU A 257 -0.40 11.97 -23.34
CA GLU A 257 -1.75 11.50 -23.05
C GLU A 257 -1.79 9.98 -23.24
N VAL A 258 -2.33 9.27 -22.25
CA VAL A 258 -2.42 7.82 -22.25
C VAL A 258 -3.86 7.43 -22.59
N LYS A 259 -4.08 6.84 -23.77
CA LYS A 259 -5.41 6.45 -24.26
C LYS A 259 -5.61 4.95 -24.25
N ASP A 260 -4.55 4.20 -24.51
CA ASP A 260 -4.57 2.75 -24.57
C ASP A 260 -3.38 2.13 -23.83
N TYR A 261 -3.29 0.80 -23.89
CA TYR A 261 -2.24 0.06 -23.22
C TYR A 261 -0.86 0.26 -23.88
N ASP A 262 -0.80 0.52 -25.19
CA ASP A 262 0.46 0.76 -25.88
C ASP A 262 1.07 2.09 -25.41
N ASP A 263 0.24 3.12 -25.20
CA ASP A 263 0.65 4.37 -24.59
C ASP A 263 1.22 4.15 -23.18
N VAL A 264 0.62 3.26 -22.37
CA VAL A 264 1.14 2.90 -21.04
C VAL A 264 2.56 2.32 -21.14
N VAL A 265 2.79 1.41 -22.09
CA VAL A 265 4.10 0.78 -22.31
C VAL A 265 5.13 1.82 -22.75
N VAL A 266 4.75 2.81 -23.56
CA VAL A 266 5.63 3.91 -23.97
C VAL A 266 5.92 4.84 -22.80
N ALA A 267 4.93 5.20 -22.00
CA ALA A 267 5.08 6.09 -20.85
C ALA A 267 5.89 5.48 -19.69
N ALA A 268 5.90 4.15 -19.57
CA ALA A 268 6.60 3.43 -18.51
C ALA A 268 8.10 3.16 -18.81
N LYS A 269 8.57 3.37 -20.04
CA LYS A 269 9.97 3.22 -20.46
C LYS A 269 10.80 4.45 -20.15
#